data_AF-A0A5K7YMN3-F1
#
_entry.id   AF-A0A5K7YMN3-F1
#
_cell.length_a   1.000
_cell.length_b   1.000
_cell.length_c   1.000
_cell.angle_alpha   90.00
_cell.angle_beta   90.00
_cell.angle_gamma   90.00
#
_symmetry.space_group_name_H-M   'P 1'
#
loop_
_entity.id
_entity.type
_entity.pdbx_description
1 polymer ?
#
loop_
_entity_poly.entity_id
_entity_poly.type
_entity_poly.pdbx_seq_one_letter_code
_entity_poly.pdbx_strand_id
1 'polypeptide(L)'
;MPEADKEKRTAVFDRETYVKMLITIARADKENGLQEYRYIRKQAIQLGVDYAAVLKDTQKNFEIGTQQVSRLTALRVLKDAIMIASMDSNFTLPEKQKIYTYAEKLDIPRTDVDQLEVLVGALKELDDRWKELVAGHPDE
;
A
#
# COMPACT_ATOMS: atom_id res chain seq x y z
N MET A 1 8.50 -33.43 -4.76
CA MET A 1 8.12 -32.23 -5.53
C MET A 1 7.72 -31.10 -4.56
N PRO A 2 8.68 -30.39 -3.92
CA PRO A 2 8.39 -29.41 -2.87
C PRO A 2 8.27 -27.95 -3.36
N GLU A 3 8.76 -27.64 -4.57
CA GLU A 3 8.81 -26.25 -5.08
C GLU A 3 7.48 -25.73 -5.60
N ALA A 4 6.66 -26.59 -6.23
CA ALA A 4 5.36 -26.19 -6.80
C ALA A 4 4.34 -25.75 -5.72
N ASP A 5 4.46 -26.27 -4.50
CA ASP A 5 3.60 -25.85 -3.36
C ASP A 5 4.08 -24.55 -2.71
N LYS A 6 5.36 -24.17 -2.87
CA LYS A 6 5.89 -22.86 -2.45
C LYS A 6 5.40 -21.75 -3.38
N GLU A 7 5.39 -21.96 -4.70
CA GLU A 7 4.85 -21.01 -5.69
C GLU A 7 3.35 -20.75 -5.53
N LYS A 8 2.56 -21.77 -5.17
CA LYS A 8 1.12 -21.58 -4.93
C LYS A 8 0.82 -20.74 -3.69
N ARG A 9 1.68 -20.78 -2.66
CA ARG A 9 1.51 -19.98 -1.43
C ARG A 9 1.94 -18.51 -1.60
N THR A 10 2.80 -18.20 -2.57
CA THR A 10 3.27 -16.82 -2.83
C THR A 10 2.32 -15.99 -3.72
N ALA A 11 1.34 -16.61 -4.37
CA ALA A 11 0.52 -15.96 -5.41
C ALA A 11 -0.92 -15.61 -5.03
N VAL A 12 -1.49 -16.16 -3.94
CA VAL A 12 -2.88 -15.86 -3.58
C VAL A 12 -2.96 -14.48 -2.92
N PHE A 13 -3.60 -13.54 -3.60
CA PHE A 13 -3.83 -12.20 -3.06
C PHE A 13 -5.02 -12.20 -2.11
N ASP A 14 -4.80 -11.83 -0.86
CA ASP A 14 -5.86 -11.65 0.13
C ASP A 14 -6.28 -10.19 0.19
N ARG A 15 -7.37 -9.88 -0.52
CA ARG A 15 -7.93 -8.53 -0.62
C ARG A 15 -8.43 -7.96 0.71
N GLU A 16 -8.99 -8.80 1.60
CA GLU A 16 -9.52 -8.30 2.88
C GLU A 16 -8.38 -8.00 3.84
N THR A 17 -7.43 -8.93 3.95
CA THR A 17 -6.23 -8.73 4.77
C THR A 17 -5.40 -7.54 4.27
N TYR A 18 -5.28 -7.37 2.95
CA TYR A 18 -4.68 -6.17 2.35
C TYR A 18 -5.36 -4.87 2.82
N VAL A 19 -6.69 -4.78 2.74
CA VAL A 19 -7.41 -3.57 3.18
C VAL A 19 -7.27 -3.35 4.69
N LYS A 20 -7.32 -4.42 5.51
CA LYS A 20 -7.09 -4.35 6.96
C LYS A 20 -5.70 -3.81 7.30
N MET A 21 -4.68 -4.28 6.58
CA MET A 21 -3.31 -3.79 6.73
C MET A 21 -3.19 -2.31 6.37
N LEU A 22 -3.78 -1.86 5.25
CA LEU A 22 -3.74 -0.45 4.87
C LEU A 22 -4.45 0.45 5.90
N ILE A 23 -5.60 0.04 6.42
CA ILE A 23 -6.31 0.77 7.48
C ILE A 23 -5.45 0.87 8.75
N THR A 24 -4.73 -0.20 9.07
CA THR A 24 -3.85 -0.24 10.25
C THR A 24 -2.67 0.71 10.09
N ILE A 25 -2.02 0.72 8.92
CA ILE A 25 -0.96 1.68 8.59
C ILE A 25 -1.51 3.10 8.69
N ALA A 26 -2.69 3.35 8.10
CA ALA A 26 -3.29 4.68 8.11
C ALA A 26 -3.60 5.18 9.53
N ARG A 27 -4.07 4.31 10.42
CA ARG A 27 -4.37 4.62 11.82
C ARG A 27 -3.12 4.82 12.68
N ALA A 28 -2.02 4.16 12.34
CA ALA A 28 -0.77 4.27 13.10
C ALA A 28 -0.12 5.65 12.92
N ASP A 29 -0.36 6.31 11.78
CA ASP A 29 0.06 7.68 11.56
C ASP A 29 -0.99 8.69 11.99
N LYS A 30 -0.60 9.65 12.83
CA LYS A 30 -1.49 10.72 13.31
C LYS A 30 -1.67 11.83 12.28
N GLU A 31 -0.76 11.91 11.32
CA GLU A 31 -0.77 12.92 10.26
C GLU A 31 -1.70 12.54 9.11
N ASN A 32 -2.02 11.25 8.98
CA ASN A 32 -2.96 10.78 7.96
C ASN A 32 -4.35 11.37 8.18
N GLY A 33 -4.81 12.09 7.16
CA GLY A 33 -6.09 12.77 7.12
C GLY A 33 -7.07 12.10 6.16
N LEU A 34 -8.00 12.91 5.67
CA LEU A 34 -9.13 12.45 4.88
C LEU A 34 -8.72 11.89 3.50
N GLN A 35 -7.56 12.29 2.98
CA GLN A 35 -7.10 11.90 1.64
C GLN A 35 -6.62 10.44 1.62
N GLU A 36 -5.90 10.02 2.64
CA GLU A 36 -5.32 8.68 2.77
C GLU A 36 -6.45 7.65 2.94
N TYR A 37 -7.43 7.94 3.80
CA TYR A 37 -8.61 7.07 3.95
C TYR A 37 -9.47 7.02 2.67
N ARG A 38 -9.54 8.12 1.89
CA ARG A 38 -10.19 8.10 0.57
C ARG A 38 -9.45 7.19 -0.41
N TYR A 39 -8.12 7.21 -0.42
CA TYR A 39 -7.32 6.32 -1.25
C TYR A 39 -7.58 4.86 -0.88
N ILE A 40 -7.53 4.51 0.41
CA ILE A 40 -7.78 3.13 0.87
C ILE A 40 -9.20 2.69 0.49
N ARG A 41 -10.19 3.57 0.67
CA ARG A 41 -11.57 3.29 0.25
C ARG A 41 -11.67 3.02 -1.25
N LYS A 42 -10.95 3.77 -2.08
CA LYS A 42 -10.89 3.53 -3.54
C LYS A 42 -10.29 2.15 -3.86
N GLN A 43 -9.21 1.76 -3.19
CA GLN A 43 -8.62 0.41 -3.36
C GLN A 43 -9.60 -0.69 -2.95
N ALA A 44 -10.29 -0.54 -1.81
CA ALA A 44 -11.27 -1.51 -1.34
C ALA A 44 -12.44 -1.69 -2.33
N ILE A 45 -12.99 -0.59 -2.86
CA ILE A 45 -14.06 -0.62 -3.86
C ILE A 45 -13.61 -1.34 -5.14
N GLN A 46 -12.41 -1.03 -5.64
CA GLN A 46 -11.86 -1.67 -6.84
C GLN A 46 -11.67 -3.19 -6.68
N LEU A 47 -11.45 -3.66 -5.46
CA LEU A 47 -11.29 -5.07 -5.12
C LEU A 47 -12.61 -5.77 -4.73
N GLY A 48 -13.73 -5.04 -4.73
CA GLY A 48 -15.02 -5.55 -4.28
C GLY A 48 -15.07 -5.89 -2.78
N VAL A 49 -14.29 -5.18 -1.97
CA VAL A 49 -14.25 -5.33 -0.51
C VAL A 49 -15.16 -4.28 0.14
N ASP A 50 -16.01 -4.70 1.07
CA ASP A 50 -16.82 -3.77 1.86
C ASP A 50 -15.94 -3.00 2.86
N TYR A 51 -15.51 -1.81 2.43
CA TYR A 51 -14.69 -0.92 3.23
C TYR A 51 -15.32 -0.57 4.59
N ALA A 52 -16.65 -0.39 4.65
CA ALA A 52 -17.31 0.02 5.88
C ALA A 52 -17.35 -1.13 6.89
N ALA A 53 -17.60 -2.36 6.43
CA ALA A 53 -17.50 -3.55 7.25
C ALA A 53 -16.06 -3.76 7.75
N VAL A 54 -15.08 -3.69 6.85
CA VAL A 54 -13.67 -3.89 7.21
C VAL A 54 -13.14 -2.79 8.14
N LEU A 55 -13.53 -1.53 7.96
CA LEU A 55 -13.13 -0.44 8.85
C LEU A 55 -13.66 -0.61 10.28
N LYS A 56 -14.88 -1.15 10.42
CA LYS A 56 -15.48 -1.47 11.72
C LYS A 56 -14.86 -2.72 12.36
N ASP A 57 -14.62 -3.75 11.55
CA ASP A 57 -14.11 -5.05 11.98
C ASP A 57 -12.59 -5.05 12.27
N THR A 58 -11.83 -4.15 11.62
CA THR A 58 -10.41 -3.95 11.92
C THR A 58 -10.28 -3.54 13.39
N GLN A 59 -9.98 -4.54 14.22
CA GLN A 59 -9.76 -4.38 15.65
C GLN A 59 -8.71 -3.28 15.86
N LYS A 60 -8.86 -2.50 16.95
CA LYS A 60 -7.86 -1.48 17.32
C LYS A 60 -6.44 -2.06 17.48
N ASN A 61 -6.32 -3.37 17.64
CA ASN A 61 -5.09 -4.10 17.94
C ASN A 61 -4.61 -4.97 16.76
N PHE A 62 -5.13 -4.79 15.55
CA PHE A 62 -4.58 -5.50 14.39
C PHE A 62 -3.13 -5.06 14.18
N GLU A 63 -2.19 -6.01 14.23
CA GLU A 63 -0.77 -5.74 14.06
C GLU A 63 -0.25 -6.38 12.78
N ILE A 64 0.52 -5.59 12.01
CA ILE A 64 1.21 -6.06 10.82
C ILE A 64 2.22 -7.14 11.23
N GLY A 65 2.22 -8.27 10.52
CA GLY A 65 3.06 -9.44 10.80
C GLY A 65 2.40 -10.52 11.67
N THR A 66 1.20 -10.27 12.23
CA THR A 66 0.45 -11.31 12.98
C THR A 66 -0.17 -12.39 12.10
N GLN A 67 -0.39 -12.07 10.83
CA GLN A 67 -0.90 -13.01 9.82
C GLN A 67 0.14 -13.23 8.75
N GLN A 68 0.36 -14.51 8.40
CA GLN A 68 1.19 -14.85 7.26
C GLN A 68 0.44 -14.51 5.97
N VAL A 69 0.96 -13.54 5.22
CA VAL A 69 0.42 -13.15 3.92
C VAL A 69 1.34 -13.59 2.78
N SER A 70 0.79 -13.71 1.59
CA SER A 70 1.59 -13.96 0.40
C SER A 70 2.51 -12.78 0.10
N ARG A 71 3.64 -13.05 -0.56
CA ARG A 71 4.59 -12.02 -1.02
C ARG A 71 3.90 -10.97 -1.89
N LEU A 72 2.97 -11.39 -2.76
CA LEU A 72 2.16 -10.47 -3.57
C LEU A 72 1.36 -9.49 -2.69
N THR A 73 0.69 -10.01 -1.66
CA THR A 73 -0.09 -9.17 -0.74
C THR A 73 0.82 -8.21 0.03
N ALA A 74 1.94 -8.70 0.56
CA ALA A 74 2.91 -7.88 1.28
C ALA A 74 3.47 -6.74 0.42
N LEU A 75 3.96 -7.04 -0.79
CA LEU A 75 4.47 -6.03 -1.71
C LEU A 75 3.39 -5.03 -2.12
N ARG A 76 2.14 -5.47 -2.28
CA ARG A 76 1.03 -4.56 -2.58
C ARG A 76 0.73 -3.62 -1.43
N VAL A 77 0.71 -4.13 -0.19
CA VAL A 77 0.57 -3.31 1.03
C VAL A 77 1.69 -2.27 1.09
N LEU A 78 2.94 -2.68 0.92
CA LEU A 78 4.09 -1.77 1.00
C LEU A 78 4.06 -0.70 -0.11
N LYS A 79 3.75 -1.10 -1.35
CA LYS A 79 3.60 -0.18 -2.48
C LYS A 79 2.55 0.90 -2.21
N ASP A 80 1.39 0.50 -1.71
CA ASP A 80 0.30 1.43 -1.40
C ASP A 80 0.55 2.22 -0.11
N ALA A 81 1.33 1.69 0.84
CA ALA A 81 1.78 2.45 2.01
C ALA A 81 2.77 3.56 1.64
N ILE A 82 3.72 3.30 0.72
CA ILE A 82 4.60 4.34 0.17
C ILE A 82 3.77 5.39 -0.58
N MET A 83 2.78 4.96 -1.37
CA MET A 83 1.88 5.90 -2.06
C MET A 83 1.15 6.82 -1.08
N ILE A 84 0.58 6.26 0.00
CA ILE A 84 -0.09 7.00 1.07
C ILE A 84 0.87 7.99 1.74
N ALA A 85 2.02 7.52 2.21
CA ALA A 85 3.03 8.34 2.89
C ALA A 85 3.69 9.41 1.99
N SER A 86 3.36 9.43 0.70
CA SER A 86 3.91 10.41 -0.23
C SER A 86 2.83 11.29 -0.86
N MET A 87 1.57 11.22 -0.39
CA MET A 87 0.49 12.10 -0.87
C MET A 87 0.76 13.57 -0.51
N ASP A 88 1.29 13.81 0.69
CA ASP A 88 1.67 15.16 1.16
C ASP A 88 3.03 15.64 0.61
N SER A 89 3.48 15.03 -0.50
CA SER A 89 4.64 15.43 -1.31
C SER A 89 6.03 15.31 -0.67
N ASN A 90 6.13 14.94 0.61
CA ASN A 90 7.38 14.68 1.29
C ASN A 90 7.41 13.27 1.86
N PHE A 91 8.00 12.31 1.15
CA PHE A 91 8.35 11.02 1.75
C PHE A 91 9.62 11.19 2.58
N THR A 92 9.43 11.50 3.85
CA THR A 92 10.49 11.84 4.80
C THR A 92 11.24 10.60 5.30
N LEU A 93 12.44 10.81 5.86
CA LEU A 93 13.23 9.73 6.48
C LEU A 93 12.45 8.98 7.59
N PRO A 94 11.67 9.64 8.48
CA PRO A 94 10.82 8.94 9.43
C PRO A 94 9.77 8.02 8.78
N GLU A 95 9.10 8.46 7.71
CA GLU A 95 8.12 7.63 7.01
C GLU A 95 8.77 6.44 6.33
N LYS A 96 9.93 6.66 5.70
CA LYS A 96 10.74 5.58 5.12
C LYS A 96 11.13 4.53 6.17
N GLN A 97 11.52 4.97 7.37
CA GLN A 97 11.81 4.05 8.48
C GLN A 97 10.57 3.27 8.95
N LYS A 98 9.37 3.89 8.96
CA LYS A 98 8.12 3.17 9.25
C LYS A 98 7.84 2.09 8.20
N ILE A 99 8.01 2.40 6.91
CA ILE A 99 7.82 1.43 5.82
C ILE A 99 8.80 0.25 5.94
N TYR A 100 10.08 0.49 6.24
CA TYR A 100 11.03 -0.60 6.47
C TYR A 100 10.64 -1.48 7.66
N THR A 101 10.08 -0.89 8.72
CA THR A 101 9.58 -1.65 9.87
C THR A 101 8.41 -2.55 9.49
N TYR A 102 7.51 -2.09 8.62
CA TYR A 102 6.44 -2.93 8.08
C TYR A 102 6.98 -4.01 7.15
N ALA A 103 7.98 -3.71 6.34
CA ALA A 103 8.61 -4.68 5.45
C ALA A 103 9.29 -5.82 6.23
N GLU A 104 10.01 -5.48 7.31
CA GLU A 104 10.61 -6.47 8.21
C GLU A 104 9.55 -7.39 8.82
N LYS A 105 8.43 -6.82 9.29
CA LYS A 105 7.28 -7.60 9.82
C LYS A 105 6.60 -8.48 8.78
N LEU A 106 6.74 -8.16 7.50
CA LEU A 106 6.16 -8.90 6.37
C LEU A 106 7.17 -9.83 5.69
N ASP A 107 8.37 -9.98 6.25
CA ASP A 107 9.47 -10.77 5.67
C ASP A 107 9.85 -10.31 4.25
N ILE A 108 9.86 -9.00 4.04
CA ILE A 108 10.26 -8.35 2.78
C ILE A 108 11.62 -7.66 2.97
N PRO A 109 12.63 -8.00 2.14
CA PRO A 109 13.93 -7.32 2.14
C PRO A 109 13.83 -5.82 1.89
N ARG A 110 14.70 -5.03 2.54
CA ARG A 110 14.77 -3.57 2.31
C ARG A 110 15.05 -3.20 0.86
N THR A 111 15.82 -4.03 0.15
CA THR A 111 16.10 -3.85 -1.29
C THR A 111 14.84 -3.85 -2.14
N ASP A 112 13.84 -4.64 -1.75
CA ASP A 112 12.55 -4.68 -2.46
C ASP A 112 11.75 -3.41 -2.19
N VAL A 113 11.84 -2.88 -0.96
CA VAL A 113 11.22 -1.59 -0.59
C VAL A 113 11.84 -0.44 -1.37
N ASP A 114 13.18 -0.43 -1.51
CA ASP A 114 13.88 0.59 -2.29
C ASP A 114 13.45 0.55 -3.77
N GLN A 115 13.29 -0.65 -4.34
CA GLN A 115 12.75 -0.80 -5.70
C GLN A 115 11.29 -0.35 -5.80
N LEU A 116 10.46 -0.66 -4.80
CA LEU A 116 9.07 -0.19 -4.75
C LEU A 116 8.99 1.34 -4.70
N GLU A 117 9.87 2.00 -3.96
CA GLU A 117 9.94 3.46 -3.90
C GLU A 117 10.21 4.07 -5.28
N VAL A 118 11.19 3.53 -6.01
CA VAL A 118 11.49 3.95 -7.39
C VAL A 118 10.27 3.75 -8.31
N LEU A 119 9.60 2.60 -8.21
CA LEU A 119 8.41 2.31 -9.01
C LEU A 119 7.23 3.23 -8.68
N VAL A 120 7.02 3.56 -7.40
CA VAL A 120 5.97 4.50 -6.98
C VAL A 120 6.28 5.91 -7.48
N GLY A 121 7.55 6.34 -7.43
CA GLY A 121 8.00 7.60 -8.02
C GLY A 121 7.66 7.68 -9.51
N ALA A 122 8.05 6.66 -10.29
CA ALA A 122 7.76 6.59 -11.72
C ALA A 122 6.26 6.58 -12.03
N LEU A 123 5.44 5.90 -11.20
CA LEU A 123 3.98 5.91 -11.35
C LEU A 123 3.39 7.31 -11.15
N LYS A 124 3.92 8.09 -10.21
CA LYS A 124 3.47 9.46 -9.97
C LYS A 124 3.83 10.38 -11.12
N GLU A 125 5.08 10.31 -11.59
CA GLU A 125 5.52 11.07 -12.76
C GLU A 125 4.65 10.76 -13.98
N LEU A 126 4.26 9.50 -14.17
CA LEU A 126 3.36 9.10 -15.25
C LEU A 126 1.94 9.68 -15.07
N ASP A 127 1.41 9.68 -13.84
CA ASP A 127 0.10 10.25 -13.52
C ASP A 127 0.08 11.77 -13.72
N ASP A 128 1.17 12.46 -13.38
CA ASP A 128 1.31 13.90 -13.58
C ASP A 128 1.40 14.25 -15.07
N ARG A 129 2.22 13.52 -15.84
CA ARG A 129 2.25 13.64 -17.31
C ARG A 129 0.90 13.35 -17.95
N TRP A 130 0.14 12.41 -17.41
CA TRP A 130 -1.23 12.14 -17.86
C TRP A 130 -2.17 13.31 -17.58
N LYS A 131 -2.09 13.93 -16.40
CA LYS A 131 -2.89 15.13 -16.06
C LYS A 131 -2.55 16.29 -16.99
N GLU A 132 -1.28 16.52 -17.29
CA GLU A 132 -0.85 17.53 -18.26
C GLU A 132 -1.44 17.26 -19.66
N LEU A 133 -1.39 16.01 -20.12
CA LEU A 133 -1.96 15.60 -21.41
C LEU A 133 -3.48 15.85 -21.46
N VAL A 134 -4.20 15.50 -20.39
CA VAL A 134 -5.66 15.64 -20.29
C VAL A 134 -6.10 17.09 -20.10
N ALA A 135 -5.30 17.91 -19.42
CA ALA A 135 -5.57 19.34 -19.25
C ALA A 135 -5.58 20.10 -20.60
N GLY A 136 -5.01 19.48 -21.65
CA GLY A 136 -4.88 20.08 -22.96
C GLY A 136 -3.84 21.20 -22.97
N HIS A 137 -3.52 21.70 -24.16
CA HIS A 137 -2.71 22.89 -24.33
C HIS A 137 -3.71 24.04 -24.46
N PRO A 138 -3.96 24.85 -23.41
CA PRO A 138 -4.99 25.90 -23.47
C PRO A 138 -4.68 27.03 -24.47
N ASP A 139 -3.52 26.99 -25.12
CA ASP A 139 -3.02 28.02 -26.05
C ASP A 139 -2.82 27.53 -27.51
N GLU A 140 -3.44 26.42 -27.93
CA GLU A 140 -3.64 26.06 -29.36
C GLU A 140 -5.13 26.18 -29.76
#